data_AF-A0A6N2TTA9-F1
#
_entry.id   AF-A0A6N2TTA9-F1
#
_cell.length_a   1.000
_cell.length_b   1.000
_cell.length_c   1.000
_cell.angle_alpha   90.00
_cell.angle_beta   90.00
_cell.angle_gamma   90.00
#
_symmetry.space_group_name_H-M   'P 1'
#
loop_
_entity.id
_entity.type
_entity.pdbx_description
1 polymer ?
#
loop_
_entity_poly.entity_id
_entity_poly.type
_entity_poly.pdbx_seq_one_letter_code
_entity_poly.pdbx_strand_id
1 'polypeptide(L)' 'MTTYEMLRKSIEAKKRRGALSSDYIESTKAKMDVFLMNDRITQEEYNLLVAELQ' A
#
# COMPACT_ATOMS: atom_id res chain seq x y z
N MET A 1 2.63 -13.96 6.81
CA MET A 1 2.64 -12.56 6.37
C MET A 1 1.85 -12.48 5.08
N THR A 2 0.69 -11.82 5.10
CA THR A 2 -0.14 -11.62 3.89
C THR A 2 0.41 -10.48 3.04
N THR A 3 -0.08 -10.34 1.81
CA THR A 3 0.28 -9.20 0.94
C THR A 3 -0.13 -7.88 1.58
N TYR A 4 -1.31 -7.83 2.21
CA TYR A 4 -1.76 -6.67 2.99
C TYR A 4 -0.78 -6.30 4.12
N GLU A 5 -0.39 -7.25 4.97
CA GLU A 5 0.54 -6.99 6.07
C GLU A 5 1.92 -6.50 5.58
N MET A 6 2.40 -7.04 4.46
CA MET A 6 3.66 -6.61 3.83
C MET A 6 3.58 -5.16 3.34
N LEU A 7 2.48 -4.80 2.66
CA LEU A 7 2.25 -3.45 2.16
C LEU A 7 2.14 -2.46 3.31
N ARG A 8 1.31 -2.78 4.32
CA ARG A 8 1.14 -1.93 5.50
C ARG A 8 2.45 -1.65 6.20
N LYS A 9 3.28 -2.69 6.47
CA LYS A 9 4.62 -2.51 7.05
C LYS A 9 5.53 -1.63 6.21
N SER A 10 5.48 -1.77 4.89
CA SER A 10 6.30 -0.98 3.97
C SER A 10 5.90 0.50 3.99
N ILE A 11 4.59 0.76 3.97
CA ILE A 11 4.02 2.12 4.05
C ILE A 11 4.36 2.74 5.40
N GLU A 12 4.12 2.04 6.52
CA GLU A 12 4.46 2.53 7.87
C GLU A 12 5.95 2.84 8.02
N ALA A 13 6.84 1.99 7.49
CA ALA A 13 8.27 2.21 7.52
C ALA A 13 8.69 3.46 6.73
N LYS A 14 8.03 3.72 5.58
CA LYS A 14 8.27 4.92 4.77
C LYS A 14 7.70 6.18 5.40
N LYS A 15 6.50 6.10 5.99
CA LYS A 15 5.85 7.16 6.76
C LYS A 15 6.70 7.59 7.94
N ARG A 16 7.21 6.63 8.72
CA ARG A 16 8.11 6.88 9.85
C ARG A 16 9.42 7.57 9.44
N ARG A 17 9.89 7.32 8.22
CA ARG A 17 11.11 7.94 7.68
C ARG A 17 10.86 9.30 7.03
N GLY A 18 9.61 9.76 6.94
CA GLY A 18 9.23 10.99 6.23
C GLY A 18 9.47 10.93 4.72
N ALA A 19 9.60 9.72 4.15
CA ALA A 19 9.98 9.49 2.76
C ALA A 19 8.78 9.09 1.89
N LEU A 20 7.61 9.62 2.22
CA LEU A 20 6.34 9.36 1.54
C LEU A 20 6.20 10.37 0.39
N SER A 21 7.03 10.21 -0.64
CA SER A 21 7.00 11.06 -1.83
C SER A 21 5.81 10.72 -2.74
N SER A 22 5.41 11.67 -3.59
CA SER A 22 4.36 11.45 -4.59
C SER A 22 4.64 10.21 -5.47
N ASP A 23 5.89 10.05 -5.93
CA ASP A 23 6.31 8.88 -6.71
C ASP A 23 6.14 7.56 -5.94
N TYR A 24 6.40 7.57 -4.63
CA TYR A 24 6.20 6.39 -3.79
C TYR A 24 4.71 6.06 -3.65
N ILE A 25 3.86 7.09 -3.50
CA ILE A 25 2.40 6.92 -3.42
C ILE A 25 1.86 6.33 -4.73
N GLU A 26 2.21 6.91 -5.88
CA GLU A 26 1.75 6.42 -7.19
C GLU A 26 2.23 5.00 -7.47
N SER A 27 3.52 4.72 -7.26
CA SER A 27 4.06 3.37 -7.48
C SER A 27 3.48 2.33 -6.52
N THR A 28 3.14 2.73 -5.29
CA THR A 28 2.49 1.84 -4.32
C THR A 28 1.04 1.58 -4.71
N LYS A 29 0.28 2.60 -5.15
CA LYS A 29 -1.09 2.43 -5.67
C LYS A 29 -1.12 1.50 -6.89
N ALA A 30 -0.22 1.69 -7.86
CA ALA A 30 -0.13 0.81 -9.03
C ALA A 30 0.16 -0.65 -8.66
N LYS A 31 1.01 -0.89 -7.64
CA LYS A 31 1.23 -2.25 -7.12
C LYS A 31 -0.01 -2.81 -6.43
N MET A 32 -0.70 -2.00 -5.63
CA MET A 32 -1.93 -2.40 -4.97
C MET A 32 -3.02 -2.77 -5.99
N ASP A 33 -3.15 -2.04 -7.09
CA ASP A 33 -4.10 -2.35 -8.18
C ASP A 33 -3.82 -3.74 -8.78
N VAL A 34 -2.55 -4.05 -9.04
CA VAL A 34 -2.14 -5.38 -9.53
C VAL A 34 -2.46 -6.46 -8.49
N PHE A 35 -2.29 -6.19 -7.20
CA PHE A 35 -2.62 -7.17 -6.16
C PHE A 35 -4.12 -7.38 -6.00
N LEU A 36 -4.92 -6.32 -6.14
CA LEU A 36 -6.38 -6.40 -6.13
C LEU A 36 -6.89 -7.21 -7.34
N MET A 37 -6.37 -6.94 -8.54
CA MET A 37 -6.74 -7.68 -9.76
C MET A 37 -6.36 -9.17 -9.71
N ASN A 38 -5.38 -9.54 -8.89
CA ASN A 38 -4.95 -10.94 -8.70
C ASN A 38 -5.55 -11.57 -7.42
N ASP A 39 -6.58 -10.96 -6.83
CA ASP A 39 -7.25 -11.42 -5.60
C ASP A 39 -6.28 -11.65 -4.42
N ARG A 40 -5.14 -10.94 -4.39
CA ARG A 40 -4.13 -11.03 -3.31
C ARG A 40 -4.44 -10.12 -2.13
N ILE A 41 -5.25 -9.09 -2.36
CA ILE A 41 -5.83 -8.22 -1.35
C ILE A 41 -7.30 -7.97 -1.71
N THR A 42 -8.14 -7.75 -0.71
CA THR A 42 -9.53 -7.38 -0.93
C THR A 42 -9.66 -5.88 -1.22
N GLN A 43 -10.83 -5.46 -1.72
CA GLN A 43 -11.16 -4.05 -1.89
C GLN A 43 -11.11 -3.28 -0.56
N GLU A 44 -11.51 -3.91 0.55
CA GLU A 44 -11.44 -3.30 1.88
C GLU A 44 -9.98 -3.08 2.31
N GLU A 45 -9.12 -4.09 2.14
CA GLU A 45 -7.69 -3.98 2.42
C GLU A 45 -7.02 -2.91 1.56
N TYR A 46 -7.40 -2.81 0.29
CA TYR A 46 -6.94 -1.75 -0.60
C TYR A 46 -7.29 -0.37 -0.04
N ASN A 47 -8.56 -0.14 0.34
CA ASN A 47 -9.02 1.15 0.84
C ASN A 47 -8.29 1.56 2.13
N LEU A 48 -8.04 0.61 3.03
CA LEU A 48 -7.26 0.83 4.26
C LEU A 48 -5.83 1.27 3.94
N LEU A 49 -5.17 0.59 2.99
CA LEU A 49 -3.81 0.94 2.57
C LEU A 49 -3.76 2.31 1.88
N VAL A 50 -4.78 2.68 1.11
CA VAL A 50 -4.86 4.02 0.50
C VAL A 50 -5.01 5.11 1.57
N ALA A 51 -5.83 4.88 2.60
CA ALA A 51 -5.97 5.83 3.70
C ALA A 51 -4.65 6.05 4.46
N GLU A 52 -3.79 5.04 4.56
CA GLU A 52 -2.46 5.18 5.19
C GLU A 52 -1.44 5.99 4.37
N LEU A 53 -1.67 6.12 3.05
CA LEU A 53 -0.85 6.90 2.12
C LEU A 53 -1.22 8.40 2.09
N GLN A 54 -2.28 8.81 2.78
CA GLN A 54 -2.69 10.20 2.97
C GLN A 54 -2.13 10.78 4.28
#